data_AF-A0A0K2G8H6-F1
#
_entry.id   AF-A0A0K2G8H6-F1
#
_cell.length_a   1.000
_cell.length_b   1.000
_cell.length_c   1.000
_cell.angle_alpha   90.00
_cell.angle_beta   90.00
_cell.angle_gamma   90.00
#
_symmetry.space_group_name_H-M   'P 1'
#
loop_
_entity.id
_entity.type
_entity.pdbx_description
1 polymer ?
#
loop_
_entity_poly.entity_id
_entity_poly.type
_entity_poly.pdbx_seq_one_letter_code
_entity_poly.pdbx_strand_id
1 'polypeptide(L)'
;MKSATLGKRTSDAEVTNISRHGFWLLLADEELFIPFKEFPWFKDASVSEILKVEWPHPDHLYWPDLDVDVAVESIRHPEKFPLLSKQPRRTKRSASRGRSRC
;
A
#
# COMPACT_ATOMS: atom_id res chain seq x y z
N MET A 1 36.86 1.98 3.28
CA MET A 1 36.06 2.89 2.44
C MET A 1 34.80 3.25 3.21
N LYS A 2 34.33 4.48 3.01
CA LYS A 2 33.61 5.30 4.00
C LYS A 2 32.21 4.77 4.28
N SER A 3 31.90 4.55 5.56
CA SER A 3 30.54 4.31 6.04
C SER A 3 29.66 5.49 5.61
N ALA A 4 28.65 5.21 4.80
CA ALA A 4 27.71 6.20 4.29
C ALA A 4 26.84 6.71 5.45
N THR A 5 27.29 7.82 6.05
CA THR A 5 26.44 8.68 6.87
C THR A 5 25.38 9.29 5.95
N LEU A 6 24.18 8.73 5.93
CA LEU A 6 23.00 9.42 5.40
C LEU A 6 21.81 9.25 6.34
N GLY A 7 22.00 9.60 7.61
CA GLY A 7 20.91 9.99 8.50
C GLY A 7 20.46 11.42 8.22
N LYS A 8 20.24 11.78 6.96
CA LYS A 8 19.70 13.08 6.58
C LYS A 8 18.19 12.98 6.77
N ARG A 9 17.70 13.46 7.93
CA ARG A 9 16.30 13.79 8.18
C ARG A 9 15.85 14.84 7.15
N THR A 10 15.44 14.42 5.96
CA THR A 10 14.85 15.33 4.96
C THR A 10 13.52 14.84 4.40
N SER A 11 12.95 13.78 4.98
CA SER A 11 11.59 13.38 4.67
C SER A 11 10.73 13.72 5.89
N ASP A 12 9.86 14.72 5.78
CA ASP A 12 8.76 14.95 6.74
C ASP A 12 7.80 13.75 6.83
N ALA A 13 8.05 12.69 6.06
CA ALA A 13 7.39 11.39 6.08
C ALA A 13 8.18 10.38 6.93
N GLU A 14 7.64 9.96 8.07
CA GLU A 14 8.22 8.95 8.96
C GLU A 14 7.24 7.79 9.19
N VAL A 15 7.70 6.55 9.09
CA VAL A 15 6.87 5.38 9.38
C VAL A 15 6.88 5.13 10.89
N THR A 16 5.72 5.29 11.54
CA THR A 16 5.61 5.19 13.01
C THR A 16 5.36 3.77 13.50
N ASN A 17 4.63 2.95 12.73
CA ASN A 17 4.28 1.60 13.14
C ASN A 17 4.06 0.68 11.95
N ILE A 18 4.53 -0.58 12.03
CA ILE A 18 4.29 -1.60 11.01
C ILE A 18 3.58 -2.79 11.65
N SER A 19 2.47 -3.21 11.04
CA SER A 19 1.64 -4.32 11.47
C SER A 19 1.45 -5.31 10.33
N ARG A 20 0.92 -6.51 10.64
CA ARG A 20 0.60 -7.55 9.64
C ARG A 20 -0.43 -7.11 8.59
N HIS A 21 -1.19 -6.06 8.88
CA HIS A 21 -2.27 -5.57 8.04
C HIS A 21 -1.89 -4.34 7.21
N GLY A 22 -0.78 -3.69 7.51
CA GLY A 22 -0.43 -2.38 6.98
C GLY A 22 0.54 -1.65 7.90
N PHE A 23 0.86 -0.40 7.58
CA PHE A 23 1.72 0.45 8.38
C PHE A 23 1.17 1.87 8.49
N TRP A 24 1.63 2.57 9.51
CA TRP A 24 1.32 3.96 9.79
C TRP A 24 2.48 4.83 9.33
N LEU A 25 2.13 5.91 8.66
CA LEU A 25 3.04 6.90 8.12
C LEU A 25 2.62 8.26 8.66
N LEU A 26 3.51 8.91 9.41
CA LEU A 26 3.36 10.29 9.84
C LEU A 26 3.91 11.20 8.74
N LEU A 27 3.03 11.99 8.13
CA LEU A 27 3.37 13.02 7.15
C LEU A 27 3.19 14.40 7.77
N ALA A 28 4.30 15.10 7.98
CA ALA A 28 4.39 16.39 8.66
C ALA A 28 3.83 16.37 10.09
N ASP A 29 2.50 16.32 10.24
CA ASP A 29 1.79 16.21 11.53
C ASP A 29 0.55 15.29 11.43
N GLU A 30 0.36 14.60 10.30
CA GLU A 30 -0.80 13.76 10.03
C GLU A 30 -0.41 12.28 9.95
N GLU A 31 -1.06 11.44 10.75
CA GLU A 31 -0.87 10.00 10.69
C GLU A 31 -1.82 9.35 9.67
N LEU A 32 -1.23 8.75 8.64
CA LEU A 32 -1.91 8.00 7.60
C LEU A 32 -1.68 6.51 7.75
N PHE A 33 -2.76 5.73 7.69
CA PHE A 33 -2.68 4.28 7.70
C PHE A 33 -2.75 3.71 6.29
N ILE A 34 -1.73 2.94 5.91
CA ILE A 34 -1.62 2.28 4.59
C ILE A 34 -1.89 0.77 4.76
N PRO A 35 -3.08 0.28 4.36
CA PRO A 35 -3.41 -1.13 4.47
C PRO A 35 -2.76 -1.98 3.35
N PHE A 36 -2.05 -3.04 3.72
CA PHE A 36 -1.50 -4.04 2.77
C PHE A 36 -2.57 -4.77 1.96
N LYS A 37 -3.83 -4.70 2.38
CA LYS A 37 -4.96 -5.27 1.63
C LYS A 37 -5.19 -4.52 0.32
N GLU A 38 -5.01 -3.20 0.31
CA GLU A 38 -5.14 -2.37 -0.89
C GLU A 38 -3.82 -2.27 -1.64
N PHE A 39 -2.71 -2.34 -0.90
CA PHE A 39 -1.37 -2.24 -1.45
C PHE A 39 -0.55 -3.52 -1.17
N PRO A 40 -0.81 -4.64 -1.88
CA PRO A 40 -0.20 -5.93 -1.59
C PRO A 40 1.30 -5.98 -1.89
N TRP A 41 1.84 -5.05 -2.69
CA TRP A 41 3.27 -4.90 -2.98
C TRP A 41 4.10 -4.69 -1.72
N PHE A 42 3.58 -3.98 -0.71
CA PHE A 42 4.29 -3.80 0.56
C PHE A 42 4.33 -5.05 1.43
N LYS A 43 3.55 -6.09 1.10
CA LYS A 43 3.53 -7.33 1.88
C LYS A 43 4.81 -8.16 1.70
N ASP A 44 5.44 -8.05 0.53
CA ASP A 44 6.69 -8.75 0.20
C ASP A 44 7.93 -7.87 0.44
N ALA A 45 7.73 -6.56 0.58
CA ALA A 45 8.77 -5.58 0.86
C ALA A 45 9.39 -5.77 2.24
N SER A 46 10.70 -5.53 2.36
CA SER A 46 11.37 -5.49 3.65
C SER A 46 11.05 -4.21 4.41
N VAL A 47 11.10 -4.28 5.74
CA VAL A 47 10.89 -3.11 6.61
C VAL A 47 11.85 -1.98 6.24
N SER A 48 13.11 -2.29 5.94
CA SER A 48 14.10 -1.28 5.54
C SER A 48 13.74 -0.53 4.27
N GLU A 49 13.07 -1.18 3.31
CA GLU A 49 12.58 -0.54 2.09
C GLU A 49 11.36 0.34 2.38
N ILE A 50 10.43 -0.13 3.22
CA ILE A 50 9.24 0.65 3.63
C ILE A 50 9.63 1.93 4.38
N LEU A 51 10.69 1.88 5.18
CA LEU A 51 11.21 3.05 5.90
C LEU A 51 11.83 4.10 4.97
N LYS A 52 12.26 3.72 3.76
CA LYS A 52 12.84 4.63 2.76
C LYS A 52 11.75 5.23 1.88
N VAL A 53 10.94 6.09 2.48
CA VAL A 53 9.93 6.87 1.76
C VAL A 53 10.49 8.23 1.34
N GLU A 54 10.25 8.59 0.09
CA GLU A 54 10.44 9.93 -0.44
C GLU A 54 9.08 10.61 -0.59
N TRP A 55 9.02 11.88 -0.20
CA TRP A 55 7.83 12.71 -0.33
C TRP A 55 8.10 13.89 -1.27
N PRO A 56 8.23 13.62 -2.58
CA PRO A 56 8.55 14.66 -3.56
C PRO A 56 7.40 15.67 -3.73
N HIS A 57 6.15 15.26 -3.48
CA HIS A 57 4.97 16.10 -3.61
C HIS A 57 4.03 15.87 -2.43
N PRO A 58 3.36 16.91 -1.87
CA PRO A 58 2.40 16.76 -0.78
C PRO A 58 1.36 15.66 -0.99
N ASP A 59 0.93 15.45 -2.23
CA ASP A 59 -0.09 14.47 -2.59
C ASP A 59 0.45 13.09 -3.00
N HIS A 60 1.78 12.93 -3.15
CA HIS A 60 2.39 11.70 -3.66
C HIS A 60 3.62 11.26 -2.88
N LEU A 61 3.59 10.00 -2.45
CA LEU A 61 4.67 9.29 -1.79
C LEU A 61 5.33 8.35 -2.79
N TYR A 62 6.65 8.24 -2.71
CA TYR A 62 7.43 7.38 -3.57
C TYR A 62 8.39 6.52 -2.75
N TRP A 63 8.41 5.22 -3.04
CA TRP A 63 9.37 4.27 -2.47
C TRP A 63 10.38 3.88 -3.55
N PRO A 64 11.56 4.53 -3.61
CA PRO A 64 12.56 4.28 -4.64
C PRO A 64 13.12 2.85 -4.63
N ASP A 65 13.23 2.21 -3.46
CA ASP A 65 13.70 0.82 -3.38
C ASP A 65 12.67 -0.19 -3.93
N LEU A 66 11.38 0.12 -3.81
CA LEU A 66 10.29 -0.74 -4.28
C LEU A 66 9.79 -0.37 -5.68
N ASP A 67 10.15 0.82 -6.16
CA ASP A 67 9.60 1.47 -7.35
C ASP A 67 8.07 1.56 -7.30
N VAL A 68 7.53 1.94 -6.13
CA VAL A 68 6.09 2.08 -5.88
C VAL A 68 5.76 3.52 -5.52
N ASP A 69 4.77 4.10 -6.20
CA ASP A 69 4.14 5.36 -5.82
C ASP A 69 2.78 5.14 -5.13
N VAL A 70 2.49 5.96 -4.11
CA VAL A 70 1.19 5.97 -3.42
C VAL A 70 0.70 7.41 -3.31
N ALA A 71 -0.51 7.66 -3.82
CA ALA A 71 -1.16 8.95 -3.66
C ALA A 71 -1.79 9.09 -2.27
N VAL A 72 -1.51 10.19 -1.57
CA VAL A 72 -2.13 10.56 -0.29
C VAL A 72 -3.65 10.68 -0.44
N GLU A 73 -4.14 11.19 -1.58
CA GLU A 73 -5.57 11.23 -1.87
C GLU A 73 -6.22 9.85 -1.91
N SER A 74 -5.52 8.80 -2.34
CA SER A 74 -6.06 7.43 -2.32
C SER A 74 -6.21 6.89 -0.89
N ILE A 75 -5.39 7.35 0.04
CA ILE A 75 -5.50 7.02 1.47
C ILE A 75 -6.62 7.82 2.13
N ARG A 76 -6.76 9.12 1.80
CA ARG A 76 -7.79 10.01 2.37
C ARG A 76 -9.20 9.74 1.81
N HIS A 77 -9.29 9.39 0.54
CA HIS A 77 -10.55 9.12 -0.16
C HIS A 77 -10.54 7.74 -0.84
N PRO A 78 -10.54 6.65 -0.06
CA PRO A 78 -10.59 5.29 -0.62
C PRO A 78 -11.87 5.04 -1.44
N GLU A 79 -12.93 5.82 -1.19
CA GLU A 79 -14.18 5.79 -1.95
C GLU A 79 -14.06 6.35 -3.39
N LYS A 80 -13.12 7.27 -3.64
CA LYS A 80 -12.89 7.87 -4.96
C LYS A 80 -11.97 7.03 -5.84
N PHE A 81 -11.09 6.26 -5.22
CA PHE A 81 -10.17 5.35 -5.88
C PHE A 81 -10.51 3.92 -5.51
N PRO A 82 -11.57 3.32 -6.11
CA PRO A 82 -11.74 1.89 -6.01
C PRO A 82 -10.55 1.26 -6.77
N LEU A 83 -9.45 0.99 -6.05
CA LEU A 83 -8.35 0.13 -6.46
C LEU A 83 -8.86 -1.32 -6.46
N LEU A 84 -9.87 -1.53 -7.29
CA LEU A 84 -10.52 -2.78 -7.54
C LEU A 84 -10.10 -3.16 -8.95
N SER A 85 -8.84 -3.57 -9.10
CA SER A 85 -8.58 -4.82 -9.81
C SER A 85 -9.21 -5.97 -9.02
N LYS A 86 -10.54 -5.90 -8.84
CA LYS A 86 -11.39 -7.08 -8.65
C LYS A 86 -11.12 -7.89 -9.90
N GLN A 87 -10.14 -8.79 -9.87
CA GLN A 87 -10.32 -10.00 -10.64
C GLN A 87 -11.67 -10.54 -10.18
N PRO A 88 -12.71 -10.59 -11.03
CA PRO A 88 -13.92 -11.26 -10.64
C PRO A 88 -13.47 -12.70 -10.39
N ARG A 89 -13.49 -13.13 -9.12
CA ARG A 89 -13.46 -14.55 -8.80
C ARG A 89 -14.66 -15.09 -9.54
N ARG A 90 -14.39 -15.71 -10.69
CA ARG A 90 -15.39 -16.36 -11.53
C ARG A 90 -15.93 -17.50 -10.68
N THR A 91 -16.96 -17.21 -9.89
CA THR A 91 -17.68 -18.23 -9.15
C THR A 91 -18.25 -19.12 -10.25
N LYS A 92 -17.68 -20.32 -10.36
CA LYS A 92 -18.18 -21.31 -11.30
C LYS A 92 -19.63 -21.57 -10.87
N ARG A 93 -20.59 -21.01 -11.61
CA ARG A 93 -21.99 -21.40 -11.55
C ARG A 93 -22.03 -22.90 -11.83
N SER A 94 -22.15 -23.70 -10.78
CA SER A 94 -22.55 -25.10 -10.87
C SER A 94 -23.98 -25.11 -11.40
N ALA A 95 -24.11 -25.29 -12.71
CA ALA A 95 -25.37 -25.65 -13.33
C ALA A 95 -25.67 -27.12 -12.95
N SER A 96 -26.35 -27.32 -11.82
CA SER A 96 -27.02 -28.59 -11.55
C SER A 96 -28.23 -28.72 -12.49
N ARG A 97 -27.98 -29.27 -13.68
CA ARG A 97 -29.03 -29.93 -14.46
C ARG A 97 -29.34 -31.26 -13.78
N GLY A 98 -30.59 -31.44 -13.38
CA GLY A 98 -31.08 -32.69 -12.79
C GLY A 98 -32.58 -32.67 -12.61
N ARG A 99 -33.32 -32.36 -13.67
CA ARG A 99 -34.77 -32.59 -13.72
C ARG A 99 -34.99 -33.85 -14.56
N SER A 100 -35.08 -34.99 -13.89
CA SER A 100 -35.62 -36.23 -14.45
C SER A 100 -36.82 -36.59 -13.59
N ARG A 101 -38.02 -36.30 -14.11
CA ARG A 101 -39.30 -36.80 -13.61
C ARG A 101 -40.09 -37.29 -14.81
N CYS A 102 -40.70 -38.46 -14.62
CA CYS A 102 -41.60 -39.22 -15.50
C CYS A 102 -40.90 -40.08 -16.55
#